data_AF-A0ABD1YEL3-F1
#
_entry.id   AF-A0ABD1YEL3-F1
#
_cell.length_a   1.000
_cell.length_b   1.000
_cell.length_c   1.000
_cell.angle_alpha   90.00
_cell.angle_beta   90.00
_cell.angle_gamma   90.00
#
_symmetry.space_group_name_H-M   'P 1'
#
loop_
_entity.id
_entity.type
_entity.pdbx_description
1 polymer ?
#
loop_
_entity_poly.entity_id
_entity_poly.type
_entity_poly.pdbx_seq_one_letter_code
_entity_poly.pdbx_strand_id
1 'polypeptide(L)'
;MIVPGGQQRKWKQYNQDREQATALPTKSMMAGRLSTPTAYLLGALCLLALEKPSGGVRPIAVGEVLYRLVASSMGFQFREAVADHFSPLQFGMATRGGYETIIHGLWATLDLHPDWDIFQVDIKNAFNTVSREALFRELRAATGSLDKLFPFVHSFYAHRLPLYFSHCSHEDEVNLFLSESGTPSGRSFGWLSVFFSTFTCS
;
A
#
# COMPACT_ATOMS: atom_id res chain seq x y z
N MET A 1 -38.39 -6.49 -19.04
CA MET A 1 -38.00 -7.69 -18.28
C MET A 1 -38.76 -7.65 -16.96
N ILE A 2 -39.83 -8.41 -16.84
CA ILE A 2 -40.69 -8.47 -15.63
C ILE A 2 -40.23 -9.69 -14.84
N VAL A 3 -39.80 -9.50 -13.59
CA VAL A 3 -39.45 -10.61 -12.69
C VAL A 3 -40.76 -11.16 -12.11
N PRO A 4 -41.12 -12.44 -12.35
CA PRO A 4 -42.35 -13.03 -11.84
C PRO A 4 -42.35 -13.09 -10.31
N GLY A 5 -43.53 -12.90 -9.72
CA GLY A 5 -43.74 -12.81 -8.28
C GLY A 5 -43.22 -14.03 -7.51
N GLY A 6 -42.23 -13.80 -6.66
CA GLY A 6 -41.67 -14.75 -5.71
C GLY A 6 -40.36 -14.23 -5.15
N GLN A 7 -40.40 -13.63 -3.96
CA GLN A 7 -39.27 -13.02 -3.22
C GLN A 7 -38.70 -11.69 -3.78
N GLN A 8 -39.51 -10.63 -3.73
CA GLN A 8 -38.91 -9.32 -3.45
C GLN A 8 -38.47 -9.30 -1.98
N ARG A 9 -37.21 -9.71 -1.69
CA ARG A 9 -36.56 -9.23 -0.46
C ARG A 9 -36.68 -7.71 -0.50
N LYS A 10 -37.31 -7.09 0.51
CA LYS A 10 -37.41 -5.62 0.61
C LYS A 10 -36.01 -5.06 0.36
N TRP A 11 -35.84 -4.18 -0.62
CA TRP A 11 -34.53 -3.70 -1.11
C TRP A 11 -33.58 -3.27 0.03
N LYS A 12 -34.15 -2.70 1.11
CA LYS A 12 -33.45 -2.40 2.37
C LYS A 12 -32.81 -3.62 3.05
N GLN A 13 -33.54 -4.72 3.18
CA GLN A 13 -33.02 -5.98 3.75
C GLN A 13 -31.90 -6.57 2.88
N TYR A 14 -32.07 -6.55 1.55
CA TYR A 14 -31.03 -7.02 0.63
C TYR A 14 -29.73 -6.21 0.77
N ASN A 15 -29.82 -4.89 0.87
CA ASN A 15 -28.64 -4.05 1.08
C ASN A 15 -28.02 -4.28 2.46
N GLN A 16 -28.84 -4.43 3.50
CA GLN A 16 -28.35 -4.71 4.85
C GLN A 16 -27.64 -6.06 4.93
N ASP A 17 -28.18 -7.10 4.28
CA ASP A 17 -27.54 -8.41 4.16
C ASP A 17 -26.22 -8.31 3.37
N ARG A 18 -26.19 -7.55 2.26
CA ARG A 18 -24.96 -7.30 1.48
C ARG A 18 -23.89 -6.55 2.26
N GLU A 19 -24.28 -5.54 3.02
CA GLU A 19 -23.39 -4.78 3.89
C GLU A 19 -22.80 -5.69 4.97
N GLN A 20 -23.63 -6.52 5.61
CA GLN A 20 -23.14 -7.49 6.60
C GLN A 20 -22.20 -8.54 5.99
N ALA A 21 -22.56 -9.07 4.81
CA ALA A 21 -21.76 -10.06 4.10
C ALA A 21 -20.39 -9.51 3.65
N THR A 22 -20.31 -8.23 3.27
CA THR A 22 -19.04 -7.58 2.90
C THR A 22 -18.28 -7.03 4.12
N ALA A 23 -18.98 -6.67 5.21
CA ALA A 23 -18.37 -6.14 6.43
C ALA A 23 -17.56 -7.18 7.20
N LEU A 24 -17.98 -8.45 7.21
CA LEU A 24 -17.26 -9.51 7.93
C LEU A 24 -15.83 -9.78 7.38
N PRO A 25 -15.63 -10.01 6.07
CA PRO A 25 -14.29 -10.22 5.52
C PRO A 25 -13.42 -8.96 5.59
N THR A 26 -13.99 -7.77 5.37
CA THR A 26 -13.26 -6.51 5.46
C THR A 26 -12.81 -6.20 6.89
N LYS A 27 -13.68 -6.35 7.91
CA LYS A 27 -13.30 -6.19 9.32
C LYS A 27 -12.27 -7.22 9.76
N SER A 28 -12.38 -8.46 9.31
CA SER A 28 -11.41 -9.51 9.64
C SER A 28 -10.05 -9.19 9.03
N MET A 29 -10.02 -8.69 7.80
CA MET A 29 -8.83 -8.22 7.12
C MET A 29 -8.18 -7.02 7.83
N MET A 30 -8.95 -5.98 8.16
CA MET A 30 -8.45 -4.81 8.90
C MET A 30 -7.87 -5.18 10.27
N ALA A 31 -8.51 -6.13 10.96
CA ALA A 31 -8.05 -6.62 12.26
C ALA A 31 -6.89 -7.62 12.19
N GLY A 32 -6.38 -7.94 10.99
CA GLY A 32 -5.33 -8.95 10.80
C GLY A 32 -5.75 -10.38 11.15
N ARG A 33 -7.07 -10.65 11.22
CA ARG A 33 -7.65 -11.96 11.56
C ARG A 33 -7.89 -12.78 10.28
N LEU A 34 -6.85 -12.92 9.48
CA LEU A 34 -6.85 -13.77 8.29
C LEU A 34 -6.08 -15.05 8.56
N SER A 35 -6.58 -16.17 8.05
CA SER A 35 -5.78 -17.40 7.98
C SER A 35 -4.63 -17.20 7.00
N THR A 36 -3.51 -17.91 7.18
CA THR A 36 -2.36 -17.82 6.27
C THR A 36 -2.73 -18.09 4.80
N PRO A 37 -3.53 -19.13 4.45
CA PRO A 37 -3.98 -19.32 3.07
C PRO A 37 -4.82 -18.15 2.54
N THR A 38 -5.69 -17.57 3.36
CA THR A 38 -6.50 -16.41 2.96
C THR A 38 -5.63 -15.18 2.70
N ALA A 39 -4.67 -14.91 3.58
CA ALA A 39 -3.75 -13.80 3.41
C ALA A 39 -2.83 -13.98 2.18
N TYR A 40 -2.42 -15.22 1.90
CA TYR A 40 -1.64 -15.57 0.72
C TYR A 40 -2.41 -15.28 -0.58
N LEU A 41 -3.67 -15.72 -0.66
CA LEU A 41 -4.53 -15.50 -1.84
C LEU A 41 -4.92 -14.03 -1.99
N LEU A 42 -5.38 -13.37 -0.93
CA LEU A 42 -5.72 -11.94 -0.97
C LEU A 42 -4.50 -11.04 -1.17
N GLY A 43 -3.32 -11.53 -0.82
CA GLY A 43 -2.05 -10.86 -0.99
C GLY A 43 -1.39 -11.13 -2.34
N ALA A 44 -1.98 -11.98 -3.17
CA ALA A 44 -1.47 -12.26 -4.51
C ALA A 44 -1.49 -11.02 -5.40
N LEU A 45 -0.52 -10.96 -6.30
CA LEU A 45 -0.35 -9.85 -7.22
C LEU A 45 -0.07 -10.39 -8.62
N CYS A 46 -0.65 -9.75 -9.63
CA CYS A 46 -0.33 -9.94 -11.03
C CYS A 46 0.69 -8.88 -11.46
N LEU A 47 1.85 -9.29 -11.96
CA LEU A 47 2.88 -8.40 -12.48
C LEU A 47 2.61 -8.09 -13.95
N LEU A 48 2.54 -6.79 -14.25
CA LEU A 48 2.49 -6.26 -15.61
C LEU A 48 3.82 -5.57 -15.91
N ALA A 49 4.49 -6.00 -16.96
CA ALA A 49 5.70 -5.36 -17.45
C ALA A 49 5.32 -4.18 -18.36
N LEU A 50 5.54 -2.95 -17.89
CA LEU A 50 5.36 -1.75 -18.72
C LEU A 50 6.70 -1.31 -19.31
N GLU A 51 6.70 -0.93 -20.58
CA GLU A 51 7.87 -0.36 -21.21
C GLU A 51 8.04 1.11 -20.79
N LYS A 52 9.28 1.50 -20.47
CA LYS A 52 9.67 2.89 -20.28
C LYS A 52 10.01 3.48 -21.65
N PRO A 53 9.75 4.79 -21.87
CA PRO A 53 10.19 5.48 -23.09
C PRO A 53 11.71 5.38 -23.34
N SER A 54 12.51 5.18 -22.29
CA SER A 54 13.96 5.02 -22.34
C SER A 54 14.46 3.59 -22.60
N GLY A 55 13.57 2.63 -22.92
CA GLY A 55 13.95 1.25 -23.26
C GLY A 55 14.15 0.30 -22.08
N GLY A 56 13.75 0.68 -20.87
CA GLY A 56 13.72 -0.19 -19.68
C GLY A 56 12.33 -0.70 -19.34
N VAL A 57 12.22 -1.67 -18.42
CA VAL A 57 10.92 -2.17 -17.93
C VAL A 57 10.56 -1.55 -16.58
N ARG A 58 9.29 -1.24 -16.37
CA ARG A 58 8.67 -0.90 -15.09
C ARG A 58 7.65 -1.98 -14.74
N PRO A 59 7.97 -2.90 -13.82
CA PRO A 59 6.99 -3.86 -13.34
C PRO A 59 5.96 -3.15 -12.45
N ILE A 60 4.68 -3.40 -12.69
CA ILE A 60 3.56 -2.96 -11.86
C ILE A 60 2.89 -4.19 -11.29
N ALA A 61 2.80 -4.27 -9.97
CA ALA A 61 2.08 -5.31 -9.27
C ALA A 61 0.63 -4.88 -9.02
N VAL A 62 -0.29 -5.54 -9.71
CA VAL A 62 -1.74 -5.34 -9.58
C VAL A 62 -2.28 -6.35 -8.57
N GLY A 63 -2.77 -5.86 -7.45
CA GLY A 63 -3.32 -6.71 -6.39
C GLY A 63 -4.81 -6.93 -6.45
N GLU A 64 -5.25 -7.88 -5.63
CA GLU A 64 -6.66 -8.22 -5.44
C GLU A 64 -7.54 -7.01 -5.10
N VAL A 65 -8.74 -6.98 -5.67
CA VAL A 65 -9.67 -5.85 -5.54
C VAL A 65 -10.09 -5.66 -4.09
N LEU A 66 -10.38 -6.74 -3.37
CA LEU A 66 -10.76 -6.66 -1.96
C LEU A 66 -9.60 -6.13 -1.11
N TYR A 67 -8.37 -6.52 -1.42
CA TYR A 67 -7.19 -5.96 -0.75
C TYR A 67 -7.07 -4.47 -1.00
N ARG A 68 -7.14 -4.04 -2.26
CA ARG A 68 -7.04 -2.63 -2.66
C ARG A 68 -8.13 -1.79 -2.02
N LEU A 69 -9.36 -2.30 -1.94
CA LEU A 69 -10.48 -1.64 -1.30
C LEU A 69 -10.20 -1.40 0.19
N VAL A 70 -9.88 -2.46 0.94
CA VAL A 70 -9.63 -2.35 2.39
C VAL A 70 -8.41 -1.48 2.67
N ALA A 71 -7.32 -1.68 1.93
CA ALA A 71 -6.13 -0.84 2.04
C ALA A 71 -6.48 0.62 1.77
N SER A 72 -7.20 0.94 0.69
CA SER A 72 -7.59 2.33 0.39
C SER A 72 -8.46 2.93 1.49
N SER A 73 -9.42 2.18 2.02
CA SER A 73 -10.28 2.63 3.13
C SER A 73 -9.47 2.93 4.40
N MET A 74 -8.53 2.05 4.76
CA MET A 74 -7.63 2.29 5.89
C MET A 74 -6.75 3.52 5.63
N GLY A 75 -6.19 3.68 4.43
CA GLY A 75 -5.35 4.82 4.09
C GLY A 75 -6.10 6.14 4.23
N PHE A 76 -7.36 6.16 3.79
CA PHE A 76 -8.23 7.32 3.99
C PHE A 76 -8.55 7.58 5.47
N GLN A 77 -8.82 6.51 6.24
CA GLN A 77 -9.15 6.59 7.67
C GLN A 77 -7.98 7.12 8.51
N PHE A 78 -6.75 6.71 8.21
CA PHE A 78 -5.56 7.06 9.00
C PHE A 78 -4.74 8.21 8.40
N ARG A 79 -5.20 8.86 7.33
CA ARG A 79 -4.44 9.89 6.59
C ARG A 79 -3.91 11.02 7.50
N GLU A 80 -4.72 11.50 8.44
CA GLU A 80 -4.38 12.61 9.33
C GLU A 80 -3.33 12.17 10.35
N ALA A 81 -3.54 11.02 10.99
CA ALA A 81 -2.56 10.44 11.89
C ALA A 81 -1.22 10.16 11.19
N VAL A 82 -1.24 9.72 9.93
CA VAL A 82 -0.04 9.55 9.10
C VAL A 82 0.62 10.91 8.86
N ALA A 83 -0.12 11.91 8.40
CA ALA A 83 0.43 13.24 8.15
C ALA A 83 1.09 13.83 9.41
N ASP A 84 0.44 13.73 10.56
CA ASP A 84 0.95 14.23 11.84
C ASP A 84 2.22 13.49 12.28
N HIS A 85 2.28 12.18 12.09
CA HIS A 85 3.44 11.37 12.46
C HIS A 85 4.68 11.68 11.61
N PHE A 86 4.47 12.00 10.34
CA PHE A 86 5.55 12.27 9.38
C PHE A 86 5.93 13.74 9.28
N SER A 87 5.10 14.64 9.80
CA SER A 87 5.39 16.06 9.90
C SER A 87 6.48 16.34 10.95
N PRO A 88 7.38 17.30 10.73
CA PRO A 88 7.51 18.16 9.55
C PRO A 88 8.50 17.63 8.50
N LEU A 89 9.00 16.40 8.64
CA LEU A 89 10.16 15.92 7.87
C LEU A 89 9.81 15.24 6.55
N GLN A 90 8.57 14.78 6.40
CA GLN A 90 8.15 13.99 5.26
C GLN A 90 6.88 14.57 4.63
N PHE A 91 6.99 14.95 3.36
CA PHE A 91 5.92 15.62 2.60
C PHE A 91 5.34 14.74 1.48
N GLY A 92 5.90 13.55 1.26
CA GLY A 92 5.45 12.59 0.24
C GLY A 92 4.21 11.79 0.62
N MET A 93 3.71 11.93 1.86
CA MET A 93 2.55 11.18 2.35
C MET A 93 1.55 12.07 3.07
N ALA A 94 0.30 12.05 2.61
CA ALA A 94 -0.85 12.69 3.25
C ALA A 94 -0.71 14.21 3.54
N THR A 95 0.38 14.84 3.10
CA THR A 95 0.60 16.28 3.20
C THR A 95 0.01 16.97 1.97
N ARG A 96 -1.02 17.78 2.18
CA ARG A 96 -1.64 18.58 1.12
C ARG A 96 -0.63 19.59 0.59
N GLY A 97 -0.36 19.55 -0.72
CA GLY A 97 0.63 20.43 -1.35
C GLY A 97 2.07 20.15 -0.91
N GLY A 98 2.38 18.90 -0.54
CA GLY A 98 3.69 18.54 0.00
C GLY A 98 4.84 18.81 -0.97
N TYR A 99 4.64 18.63 -2.27
CA TYR A 99 5.67 18.88 -3.28
C TYR A 99 6.01 20.37 -3.40
N GLU A 100 4.98 21.22 -3.49
CA GLU A 100 5.11 22.67 -3.51
C GLU A 100 5.75 23.17 -2.21
N THR A 101 5.37 22.57 -1.07
CA THR A 101 5.94 22.90 0.23
C THR A 101 7.44 22.58 0.29
N ILE A 102 7.88 21.42 -0.22
CA ILE A 102 9.31 21.07 -0.30
C ILE A 102 10.04 22.10 -1.16
N ILE A 103 9.56 22.37 -2.37
CA ILE A 103 10.26 23.26 -3.31
C ILE A 103 10.36 24.66 -2.75
N HIS A 104 9.24 25.26 -2.33
CA HIS A 104 9.25 26.63 -1.80
C HIS A 104 10.00 26.73 -0.48
N GLY A 105 9.88 25.74 0.41
CA GLY A 105 10.62 25.68 1.66
C GLY A 105 12.13 25.59 1.43
N LEU A 106 12.57 24.79 0.45
CA LEU A 106 13.97 24.66 0.09
C LEU A 106 14.54 25.98 -0.44
N TRP A 107 13.87 26.63 -1.38
CA TRP A 107 14.31 27.92 -1.92
C TRP A 107 14.36 29.01 -0.86
N ALA A 108 13.32 29.12 -0.02
CA ALA A 108 13.31 30.07 1.09
C ALA A 108 14.44 29.81 2.09
N THR A 109 14.80 28.54 2.31
CA THR A 109 15.93 28.18 3.20
C THR A 109 17.27 28.60 2.59
N LEU A 110 17.47 28.40 1.29
CA LEU A 110 18.67 28.85 0.59
C LEU A 110 18.79 30.38 0.50
N ASP A 111 17.67 31.09 0.38
CA ASP A 111 17.68 32.57 0.43
C ASP A 111 18.16 33.09 1.79
N LEU A 112 17.83 32.38 2.87
CA LEU A 112 18.29 32.69 4.23
C LEU A 112 19.72 32.22 4.51
N HIS A 113 20.15 31.15 3.84
CA HIS A 113 21.45 30.50 4.03
C HIS A 113 22.13 30.27 2.67
N PRO A 114 22.65 31.33 2.04
CA PRO A 114 23.22 31.26 0.69
C PRO A 114 24.53 30.47 0.62
N ASP A 115 25.12 30.14 1.77
CA ASP A 115 26.33 29.32 1.92
C ASP A 115 26.01 27.82 2.05
N TRP A 116 24.74 27.42 2.09
CA TRP A 116 24.34 26.01 2.21
C TRP A 116 24.25 25.32 0.85
N ASP A 117 24.69 24.07 0.81
CA ASP A 117 24.55 23.18 -0.35
C ASP A 117 23.32 22.27 -0.24
N ILE A 118 22.73 21.92 -1.38
CA ILE A 118 21.66 20.92 -1.46
C ILE A 118 22.26 19.54 -1.71
N PHE A 119 21.93 18.57 -0.87
CA PHE A 119 22.23 17.16 -1.12
C PHE A 119 20.96 16.39 -1.49
N GLN A 120 20.93 15.86 -2.72
CA GLN A 120 19.82 15.04 -3.22
C GLN A 120 20.23 13.55 -3.25
N VAL A 121 19.42 12.71 -2.59
CA VAL A 121 19.59 11.26 -2.58
C VAL A 121 18.46 10.60 -3.35
N ASP A 122 18.81 9.68 -4.26
CA ASP A 122 17.86 8.78 -4.91
C ASP A 122 18.18 7.32 -4.54
N ILE A 123 17.17 6.62 -4.01
CA ILE A 123 17.33 5.22 -3.60
C ILE A 123 16.90 4.33 -4.77
N LYS A 124 17.89 3.70 -5.40
CA LYS A 124 17.65 2.71 -6.46
C LYS A 124 16.78 1.57 -5.92
N ASN A 125 15.64 1.34 -6.58
CA ASN A 125 14.75 0.21 -6.29
C ASN A 125 14.13 0.21 -4.87
N ALA A 126 13.92 1.38 -4.28
CA ALA A 126 13.47 1.56 -2.90
C ALA A 126 12.34 0.62 -2.45
N PHE A 127 11.30 0.47 -3.27
CA PHE A 127 10.15 -0.42 -2.97
C PHE A 127 10.58 -1.86 -2.70
N ASN A 128 11.42 -2.43 -3.55
CA ASN A 128 11.80 -3.85 -3.43
C ASN A 128 12.91 -4.08 -2.39
N THR A 129 13.62 -3.03 -1.97
CA THR A 129 14.76 -3.10 -1.04
C THR A 129 14.40 -2.72 0.40
N VAL A 130 13.20 -2.18 0.64
CA VAL A 130 12.72 -1.83 1.98
C VAL A 130 12.72 -3.03 2.93
N SER A 131 13.17 -2.79 4.17
CA SER A 131 13.14 -3.80 5.22
C SER A 131 11.74 -3.89 5.82
N ARG A 132 11.13 -5.08 5.70
CA ARG A 132 9.83 -5.36 6.33
C ARG A 132 9.93 -5.39 7.85
N GLU A 133 11.09 -5.78 8.37
CA GLU A 133 11.36 -5.76 9.81
C GLU A 133 11.40 -4.31 10.33
N ALA A 134 12.09 -3.41 9.62
CA ALA A 134 12.10 -1.99 9.96
C ALA A 134 10.67 -1.41 9.92
N LEU A 135 9.90 -1.73 8.87
CA LEU A 135 8.48 -1.36 8.81
C LEU A 135 7.69 -1.85 10.03
N PHE A 136 7.87 -3.09 10.44
CA PHE A 136 7.17 -3.66 11.59
C PHE A 136 7.57 -3.00 12.90
N ARG A 137 8.86 -2.71 13.08
CA ARG A 137 9.38 -1.99 14.23
C ARG A 137 8.77 -0.59 14.31
N GLU A 138 8.78 0.16 13.22
CA GLU A 138 8.24 1.52 13.20
C GLU A 138 6.73 1.54 13.43
N LEU A 139 5.97 0.64 12.82
CA LEU A 139 4.52 0.56 13.06
C LEU A 139 4.19 0.16 14.51
N ARG A 140 5.04 -0.61 15.17
CA ARG A 140 4.88 -0.95 16.60
C ARG A 140 5.29 0.19 17.52
N ALA A 141 6.28 0.98 17.12
CA ALA A 141 6.73 2.17 17.85
C ALA A 141 5.83 3.39 17.61
N ALA A 142 5.06 3.38 16.52
CA ALA A 142 4.15 4.46 16.17
C ALA A 142 3.12 4.70 17.28
N THR A 143 2.91 5.98 17.59
CA THR A 143 2.00 6.41 18.65
C THR A 143 0.59 6.65 18.11
N GLY A 144 -0.37 6.80 19.03
CA GLY A 144 -1.73 7.19 18.69
C GLY A 144 -2.54 6.05 18.07
N SER A 145 -3.04 6.27 16.86
CA SER A 145 -3.92 5.31 16.18
C SER A 145 -3.24 4.49 15.09
N LEU A 146 -1.96 4.76 14.81
CA LEU A 146 -1.20 4.13 13.73
C LEU A 146 -0.80 2.69 14.03
N ASP A 147 -0.66 2.33 15.31
CA ASP A 147 -0.48 0.95 15.77
C ASP A 147 -1.58 0.02 15.24
N LYS A 148 -2.80 0.54 15.01
CA LYS A 148 -3.94 -0.20 14.44
C LYS A 148 -3.72 -0.64 13.00
N LEU A 149 -2.74 -0.07 12.29
CA LEU A 149 -2.34 -0.54 10.97
C LEU A 149 -1.52 -1.83 11.05
N PHE A 150 -0.85 -2.09 12.18
CA PHE A 150 0.09 -3.20 12.32
C PHE A 150 -0.53 -4.57 12.01
N PRO A 151 -1.70 -4.98 12.55
CA PRO A 151 -2.27 -6.29 12.28
C PRO A 151 -2.55 -6.52 10.79
N PHE A 152 -3.11 -5.51 10.12
CA PHE A 152 -3.36 -5.55 8.68
C PHE A 152 -2.04 -5.69 7.90
N VAL A 153 -1.06 -4.82 8.16
CA VAL A 153 0.23 -4.84 7.46
C VAL A 153 0.95 -6.16 7.71
N HIS A 154 0.97 -6.64 8.94
CA HIS A 154 1.61 -7.90 9.32
C HIS A 154 1.01 -9.10 8.56
N SER A 155 -0.32 -9.20 8.44
CA SER A 155 -0.96 -10.31 7.70
C SER A 155 -0.47 -10.46 6.27
N PHE A 156 -0.08 -9.36 5.61
CA PHE A 156 0.34 -9.40 4.21
C PHE A 156 1.85 -9.35 4.01
N TYR A 157 2.61 -8.71 4.89
CA TYR A 157 4.04 -8.51 4.69
C TYR A 157 4.90 -9.48 5.53
N ALA A 158 4.34 -10.17 6.53
CA ALA A 158 5.11 -11.13 7.34
C ALA A 158 5.52 -12.40 6.57
N HIS A 159 4.88 -12.64 5.42
CA HIS A 159 5.12 -13.82 4.60
C HIS A 159 5.49 -13.44 3.17
N ARG A 160 6.09 -14.40 2.46
CA ARG A 160 6.38 -14.27 1.04
C ARG A 160 5.07 -14.23 0.28
N LEU A 161 4.90 -13.23 -0.57
CA LEU A 161 3.68 -13.07 -1.36
C LEU A 161 3.88 -13.56 -2.79
N PRO A 162 2.88 -14.23 -3.38
CA PRO A 162 2.99 -14.68 -4.75
C PRO A 162 2.82 -13.52 -5.73
N LEU A 163 3.74 -13.45 -6.68
CA LEU A 163 3.77 -12.56 -7.82
C LEU A 163 3.60 -13.40 -9.08
N TYR A 164 2.43 -13.33 -9.71
CA TYR A 164 2.11 -14.06 -10.92
C TYR A 164 2.38 -13.20 -12.14
N PHE A 165 2.90 -13.79 -13.22
CA PHE A 165 2.94 -13.15 -14.52
C PHE A 165 2.79 -14.19 -15.63
N SER A 166 2.20 -13.78 -16.74
CA SER A 166 2.15 -14.57 -17.97
C SER A 166 2.87 -13.82 -19.07
N HIS A 167 3.47 -14.58 -19.99
CA HIS A 167 4.04 -14.00 -21.20
C HIS A 167 2.98 -14.03 -22.31
N CYS A 168 2.82 -12.94 -23.05
CA CYS A 168 1.80 -12.85 -24.10
C CYS A 168 1.93 -13.94 -25.19
N SER A 169 3.11 -14.53 -25.37
CA SER A 169 3.34 -15.61 -26.33
C SER A 169 3.03 -17.01 -25.80
N HIS A 170 2.77 -17.17 -24.50
CA HIS A 170 2.48 -18.45 -23.84
C HIS A 170 1.36 -18.25 -22.80
N GLU A 171 0.13 -18.07 -23.28
CA GLU A 171 -1.05 -17.78 -22.42
C GLU A 171 -1.35 -18.90 -21.40
N ASP A 172 -0.94 -20.13 -21.68
CA ASP A 172 -1.14 -21.29 -20.79
C ASP A 172 -0.09 -21.40 -19.67
N GLU A 173 0.98 -20.60 -19.70
CA GLU A 173 2.04 -20.63 -18.69
C GLU A 173 1.96 -19.45 -17.72
N VAL A 174 1.57 -19.75 -16.48
CA VAL A 174 1.65 -18.80 -15.38
C VAL A 174 2.95 -19.03 -14.61
N ASN A 175 3.81 -18.02 -14.63
CA ASN A 175 5.04 -18.02 -13.88
C ASN A 175 4.82 -17.39 -12.49
N LEU A 176 5.50 -17.93 -11.47
CA LEU A 176 5.39 -17.50 -10.08
C LEU A 176 6.74 -17.04 -9.55
N PHE A 177 6.80 -15.79 -9.08
CA PHE A 177 7.86 -15.30 -8.20
C PHE A 177 7.34 -15.10 -6.79
N LEU A 178 8.21 -15.21 -5.79
CA LEU A 178 7.88 -14.88 -4.42
C LEU A 178 8.51 -13.54 -4.05
N SER A 179 7.70 -12.61 -3.55
CA SER A 179 8.20 -11.35 -2.98
C SER A 179 8.82 -11.63 -1.61
N GLU A 180 10.15 -11.74 -1.57
CA GLU A 180 10.91 -12.04 -0.35
C GLU A 180 11.21 -10.79 0.51
N SER A 181 11.45 -9.66 -0.15
CA SER A 181 11.80 -8.38 0.48
C SER A 181 10.94 -7.25 -0.05
N GLY A 182 10.98 -6.10 0.62
CA GLY A 182 10.31 -4.90 0.18
C GLY A 182 8.79 -5.04 0.04
N THR A 183 8.21 -4.14 -0.73
CA THR A 183 6.81 -4.09 -1.08
C THR A 183 6.64 -3.91 -2.58
N PRO A 184 5.80 -4.71 -3.26
CA PRO A 184 5.62 -4.58 -4.69
C PRO A 184 5.02 -3.23 -5.10
N SER A 185 5.64 -2.56 -6.08
CA SER A 185 5.18 -1.30 -6.65
C SER A 185 3.77 -1.42 -7.26
N GLY A 186 2.88 -0.49 -6.94
CA GLY A 186 1.47 -0.52 -7.38
C GLY A 186 0.50 -1.08 -6.34
N ARG A 187 1.01 -1.65 -5.24
CA ARG A 187 0.18 -2.09 -4.13
C ARG A 187 -0.32 -0.92 -3.30
N SER A 188 -1.63 -0.86 -3.03
CA SER A 188 -2.19 0.02 -2.00
C SER A 188 -1.47 -0.25 -0.66
N PHE A 189 -1.03 0.79 0.06
CA PHE A 189 -0.11 0.75 1.22
C PHE A 189 1.39 0.52 0.94
N GLY A 190 1.81 0.24 -0.30
CA GLY A 190 3.25 0.12 -0.63
C GLY A 190 4.05 1.37 -0.25
N TRP A 191 3.44 2.55 -0.34
CA TRP A 191 4.04 3.82 0.07
C TRP A 191 4.37 3.86 1.56
N LEU A 192 3.46 3.47 2.44
CA LEU A 192 3.69 3.47 3.89
C LEU A 192 4.92 2.64 4.27
N SER A 193 5.16 1.52 3.59
CA SER A 193 6.36 0.72 3.83
C SER A 193 7.67 1.45 3.51
N VAL A 194 7.69 2.19 2.39
CA VAL A 194 8.88 2.94 1.98
C VAL A 194 9.17 4.03 2.99
N PHE A 195 8.16 4.78 3.38
CA PHE A 195 8.34 5.95 4.23
C PHE A 195 8.53 5.64 5.72
N PHE A 196 7.94 4.55 6.25
CA PHE A 196 8.28 4.08 7.60
C PHE A 196 9.68 3.45 7.64
N SER A 197 10.12 2.74 6.60
CA SER A 197 11.42 2.05 6.63
C SER A 197 12.63 2.90 6.23
N THR A 198 12.46 4.03 5.52
CA THR A 198 13.60 4.81 4.97
C THR A 198 14.30 5.72 5.98
N PHE A 199 13.72 5.98 7.15
CA PHE A 199 14.30 6.90 8.14
C PHE A 199 15.02 6.22 9.31
N THR A 200 15.25 4.90 9.25
CA THR A 200 15.94 4.17 10.34
C THR A 200 17.28 3.55 9.95
N CYS A 201 17.99 4.15 9.00
CA CYS A 201 19.43 3.92 8.91
C CYS A 201 20.11 4.64 10.09
N SER A 202 20.14 3.99 11.25
CA SER A 202 20.94 4.35 12.42
C SER A 202 21.38 3.08 13.11
#